data_AF-A0A4U0UGK8-F1
#
_entry.id   AF-A0A4U0UGK8-F1
#
_cell.length_a   1.000
_cell.length_b   1.000
_cell.length_c   1.000
_cell.angle_alpha   90.00
_cell.angle_beta   90.00
_cell.angle_gamma   90.00
#
_symmetry.space_group_name_H-M   'P 1'
#
loop_
_entity.id
_entity.type
_entity.pdbx_description
1 polymer ?
#
loop_
_entity_poly.entity_id
_entity_poly.type
_entity_poly.pdbx_seq_one_letter_code
_entity_poly.pdbx_strand_id
1 'polypeptide(L)'
;MREEALLFYHYLTHHIVPGPQSISYFVPLVLLPIALLVPRSRLSRWQSIVLFMPVMLACTLHAWWRMEGVDVISVDTLLWAAFLLVFRDPWRDFRWAGGVRRGGIDRRSTESTEVRQAQEETTTGKQTALPSEVATSRSKFTTTEQAYPTSFWTRLPWVNTLLVSIRLNNWKITSRTHDSAQPPSPAFRNRKTFVVYTLFCFARGYLTLDLTRAYISSDSYFTDTDLPVTSPLPFGGISGLPARFLRSMVVGAQAWALISQMFYLPCLLPVGLHALGWISDEWAPHNWPPYFGSPEVIFLHGIRGFWGLYWHQTMRWSVAGPGYAIADAVGLKAGGLFRYGIITCVAFLLSGTVHMGLVPPQPLHATMDANTIRMLVAGFFWMQPLGMLMEVLFARSIVATVGLQRWRSGLGRWLRMLLNGIWVVMWFTTTMPLLAEAGRQLGYWRVWPVPVSVWMGMRGEDWIAWGVLR
;
A
#
# COMPACT_ATOMS: atom_id res chain seq x y z
N MET A 1 10.59 17.92 -34.54
CA MET A 1 9.44 17.81 -33.61
C MET A 1 8.91 16.39 -33.42
N ARG A 2 8.29 15.71 -34.40
CA ARG A 2 7.73 14.34 -34.18
C ARG A 2 8.80 13.29 -33.86
N GLU A 3 9.89 13.24 -34.63
CA GLU A 3 11.00 12.30 -34.37
C GLU A 3 11.70 12.58 -33.04
N GLU A 4 12.00 13.84 -32.73
CA GLU A 4 12.61 14.23 -31.45
C GLU A 4 11.73 13.84 -30.26
N ALA A 5 10.41 14.02 -30.36
CA ALA A 5 9.48 13.60 -29.32
C ALA A 5 9.46 12.08 -29.14
N LEU A 6 9.55 11.32 -30.25
CA LEU A 6 9.63 9.86 -30.20
C LEU A 6 10.96 9.38 -29.60
N LEU A 7 12.08 10.00 -29.97
CA LEU A 7 13.40 9.69 -29.41
C LEU A 7 13.44 10.02 -27.91
N PHE A 8 12.90 11.17 -27.51
CA PHE A 8 12.81 11.56 -26.10
C PHE A 8 11.91 10.60 -25.31
N TYR A 9 10.74 10.24 -25.85
CA TYR A 9 9.86 9.25 -25.24
C TYR A 9 10.56 7.91 -25.04
N HIS A 10 11.20 7.39 -26.09
CA HIS A 10 11.95 6.14 -26.04
C HIS A 10 13.07 6.21 -25.01
N TYR A 11 13.80 7.33 -24.96
CA TYR A 11 14.84 7.56 -23.96
C TYR A 11 14.28 7.49 -22.54
N LEU A 12 13.21 8.24 -22.25
CA LEU A 12 12.55 8.24 -20.94
C LEU A 12 12.11 6.84 -20.52
N THR A 13 11.47 6.10 -21.42
CA THR A 13 10.89 4.80 -21.07
C THR A 13 11.90 3.67 -20.95
N HIS A 14 13.03 3.77 -21.66
CA HIS A 14 14.09 2.77 -21.59
C HIS A 14 15.09 3.03 -20.47
N HIS A 15 15.22 4.27 -20.01
CA HIS A 15 16.33 4.65 -19.12
C HIS A 15 15.90 5.26 -17.79
N ILE A 16 14.73 5.90 -17.73
CA ILE A 16 14.30 6.68 -16.56
C ILE A 16 13.15 5.96 -15.82
N VAL A 17 12.04 5.71 -16.51
CA VAL A 17 10.83 5.10 -15.91
C VAL A 17 10.22 4.12 -16.91
N PRO A 18 10.02 2.83 -16.54
CA PRO A 18 9.28 1.90 -17.37
C PRO A 18 7.93 2.48 -17.82
N GLY A 19 7.60 2.34 -19.10
CA GLY A 19 6.38 2.93 -19.63
C GLY A 19 5.90 2.35 -20.96
N PRO A 20 4.69 2.74 -21.40
CA PRO A 20 3.94 2.06 -22.45
C PRO A 20 4.65 2.00 -23.83
N GLN A 21 5.31 0.88 -24.17
CA GLN A 21 5.91 0.72 -25.51
C GLN A 21 4.96 0.14 -26.57
N SER A 22 3.69 -0.11 -26.22
CA SER A 22 2.74 -0.81 -27.08
C SER A 22 1.30 -0.46 -26.70
N ILE A 23 0.39 -0.44 -27.68
CA ILE A 23 -1.06 -0.28 -27.44
C ILE A 23 -1.60 -1.39 -26.54
N SER A 24 -1.01 -2.58 -26.58
CA SER A 24 -1.38 -3.70 -25.70
C SER A 24 -1.32 -3.34 -24.21
N TYR A 25 -0.50 -2.37 -23.83
CA TYR A 25 -0.43 -1.84 -22.46
C TYR A 25 -1.78 -1.28 -21.98
N PHE A 26 -2.50 -0.58 -22.86
CA PHE A 26 -3.75 0.10 -22.51
C PHE A 26 -4.96 -0.83 -22.55
N VAL A 27 -4.84 -2.01 -23.18
CA VAL A 27 -5.96 -2.95 -23.35
C VAL A 27 -6.54 -3.39 -21.99
N PRO A 28 -5.75 -3.86 -21.00
CA PRO A 28 -6.29 -4.20 -19.68
C PRO A 28 -6.94 -3.02 -18.95
N LEU A 29 -6.38 -1.81 -19.08
CA LEU A 29 -6.91 -0.59 -18.47
C LEU A 29 -8.29 -0.22 -19.00
N VAL A 30 -8.61 -0.61 -20.24
CA VAL A 30 -9.91 -0.38 -20.87
C VAL A 30 -10.85 -1.56 -20.68
N LEU A 31 -10.36 -2.79 -20.83
CA LEU A 31 -11.18 -4.00 -20.75
C LEU A 31 -11.70 -4.27 -19.34
N LEU A 32 -10.94 -3.96 -18.28
CA LEU A 32 -11.42 -4.17 -16.91
C LEU A 32 -12.68 -3.33 -16.59
N PRO A 33 -12.70 -2.00 -16.80
CA PRO A 33 -13.92 -1.21 -16.67
C PRO A 33 -15.08 -1.74 -17.53
N ILE A 34 -14.81 -2.06 -18.80
CA ILE A 34 -15.83 -2.61 -19.71
C ILE A 34 -16.43 -3.89 -19.14
N ALA A 35 -15.59 -4.82 -18.68
CA ALA A 35 -16.03 -6.08 -18.09
C ALA A 35 -16.96 -5.83 -16.90
N LEU A 36 -16.60 -4.91 -16.00
CA LEU A 36 -17.41 -4.55 -14.82
C LEU A 36 -18.72 -3.83 -15.16
N LEU A 37 -18.77 -3.12 -16.29
CA LEU A 37 -19.96 -2.44 -16.80
C LEU A 37 -20.95 -3.40 -17.49
N VAL A 38 -20.57 -4.64 -17.80
CA VAL A 38 -21.49 -5.64 -18.36
C VAL A 38 -22.26 -6.33 -17.21
N PRO A 39 -23.61 -6.35 -17.22
CA PRO A 39 -24.36 -6.95 -16.13
C PRO A 39 -24.39 -8.48 -16.25
N ARG A 40 -24.60 -9.18 -15.12
CA ARG A 40 -24.72 -10.65 -15.09
C ARG A 40 -25.91 -11.20 -15.89
N SER A 41 -26.93 -10.38 -16.16
CA SER A 41 -28.03 -10.74 -17.05
C SER A 41 -27.62 -10.86 -18.53
N ARG A 42 -26.46 -10.30 -18.92
CA ARG A 42 -25.91 -10.38 -20.28
C ARG A 42 -24.73 -11.32 -20.37
N LEU A 43 -23.87 -11.35 -19.34
CA LEU A 43 -22.67 -12.16 -19.32
C LEU A 43 -22.47 -12.80 -17.95
N SER A 44 -22.51 -14.14 -17.89
CA SER A 44 -22.24 -14.87 -16.67
C SER A 44 -20.82 -14.63 -16.16
N ARG A 45 -20.54 -15.00 -14.91
CA ARG A 45 -19.18 -14.91 -14.34
C ARG A 45 -18.15 -15.65 -15.18
N TRP A 46 -18.44 -16.90 -15.51
CA TRP A 46 -17.55 -17.73 -16.32
C TRP A 46 -17.35 -17.17 -17.72
N GLN A 47 -18.42 -16.71 -18.38
CA GLN A 47 -18.30 -16.07 -19.69
C GLN A 47 -17.45 -14.80 -19.62
N SER A 48 -17.58 -13.99 -18.56
CA SER A 48 -16.74 -12.79 -18.36
C SER A 48 -15.27 -13.15 -18.17
N ILE A 49 -14.97 -14.16 -17.37
CA ILE A 49 -13.61 -14.63 -17.14
C ILE A 49 -13.01 -15.13 -18.47
N VAL A 50 -13.70 -16.03 -19.17
CA VAL A 50 -13.22 -16.62 -20.43
C VAL A 50 -13.06 -15.58 -21.54
N LEU A 51 -13.93 -14.56 -21.60
CA LEU A 51 -13.86 -13.52 -22.62
C LEU A 51 -12.76 -12.50 -22.34
N PHE A 52 -12.67 -11.97 -21.12
CA PHE A 52 -11.82 -10.82 -20.83
C PHE A 52 -10.42 -11.22 -20.33
N MET A 53 -10.29 -12.21 -19.45
CA MET A 53 -9.01 -12.51 -18.78
C MET A 53 -7.92 -12.99 -19.74
N PRO A 54 -8.17 -13.89 -20.73
CA PRO A 54 -7.14 -14.29 -21.67
C PRO A 54 -6.60 -13.13 -22.50
N VAL A 55 -7.47 -12.21 -22.94
CA VAL A 55 -7.07 -11.03 -23.71
C VAL A 55 -6.25 -10.08 -22.85
N MET A 56 -6.71 -9.79 -21.62
CA MET A 56 -5.95 -8.94 -20.69
C MET A 56 -4.57 -9.54 -20.38
N LEU A 57 -4.51 -10.84 -20.09
CA LEU A 57 -3.25 -11.53 -19.82
C LEU A 57 -2.31 -11.49 -21.04
N ALA A 58 -2.79 -11.86 -22.23
CA ALA A 58 -1.99 -11.86 -23.45
C ALA A 58 -1.46 -10.46 -23.79
N CYS A 59 -2.30 -9.42 -23.66
CA CYS A 59 -1.91 -8.05 -23.90
C CYS A 59 -0.90 -7.52 -22.87
N THR A 60 -1.06 -7.87 -21.59
CA THR A 60 -0.09 -7.56 -20.54
C THR A 60 1.25 -8.25 -20.79
N LEU A 61 1.25 -9.56 -21.12
CA LEU A 61 2.47 -10.30 -21.44
C LEU A 61 3.18 -9.73 -22.68
N HIS A 62 2.43 -9.39 -23.73
CA HIS A 62 2.97 -8.72 -24.90
C HIS A 62 3.54 -7.34 -24.54
N ALA A 63 2.85 -6.56 -23.67
CA ALA A 63 3.38 -5.28 -23.20
C ALA A 63 4.71 -5.48 -22.45
N TRP A 64 4.79 -6.45 -21.53
CA TRP A 64 6.04 -6.75 -20.80
C TRP A 64 7.18 -7.17 -21.72
N TRP A 65 6.88 -7.98 -22.73
CA TRP A 65 7.87 -8.37 -23.73
C TRP A 65 8.40 -7.15 -24.50
N ARG A 66 7.51 -6.23 -24.91
CA ARG A 66 7.89 -5.00 -25.63
C ARG A 66 8.61 -3.97 -24.75
N MET A 67 8.38 -3.99 -23.44
CA MET A 67 9.07 -3.15 -22.46
C MET A 67 10.35 -3.79 -21.90
N GLU A 68 10.67 -5.02 -22.31
CA GLU A 68 11.80 -5.82 -21.79
C GLU A 68 11.78 -5.92 -20.25
N GLY A 69 10.58 -6.03 -19.68
CA GLY A 69 10.35 -6.04 -18.25
C GLY A 69 8.90 -5.77 -17.87
N VAL A 70 8.59 -5.98 -16.60
CA VAL A 70 7.30 -5.58 -16.03
C VAL A 70 7.30 -4.08 -15.69
N ASP A 71 6.13 -3.48 -15.52
CA ASP A 71 5.97 -2.14 -14.92
C ASP A 71 4.90 -2.18 -13.81
N VAL A 72 4.92 -1.19 -12.92
CA VAL A 72 4.02 -1.13 -11.75
C VAL A 72 2.55 -1.16 -12.16
N ILE A 73 2.17 -0.38 -13.17
CA ILE A 73 0.76 -0.15 -13.52
C ILE A 73 0.16 -1.37 -14.22
N SER A 74 0.86 -1.96 -15.19
CA SER A 74 0.30 -3.13 -15.89
C SER A 74 0.21 -4.37 -14.99
N VAL A 75 1.16 -4.56 -14.07
CA VAL A 75 1.09 -5.63 -13.05
C VAL A 75 -0.09 -5.37 -12.12
N ASP A 76 -0.22 -4.16 -11.56
CA ASP A 76 -1.33 -3.84 -10.65
C ASP A 76 -2.70 -3.96 -11.36
N THR A 77 -2.80 -3.53 -12.63
CA THR A 77 -4.02 -3.68 -13.43
C THR A 77 -4.39 -5.16 -13.62
N LEU A 78 -3.41 -6.01 -13.93
CA LEU A 78 -3.63 -7.46 -14.07
C LEU A 78 -4.06 -8.08 -12.74
N LEU A 79 -3.46 -7.66 -11.61
CA LEU A 79 -3.84 -8.12 -10.27
C LEU A 79 -5.26 -7.68 -9.90
N TRP A 80 -5.64 -6.44 -10.21
CA TRP A 80 -7.01 -5.96 -10.04
C TRP A 80 -8.01 -6.70 -10.91
N ALA A 81 -7.67 -6.97 -12.16
CA ALA A 81 -8.50 -7.76 -13.05
C ALA A 81 -8.71 -9.18 -12.51
N ALA A 82 -7.64 -9.84 -12.06
CA ALA A 82 -7.72 -11.15 -11.43
C ALA A 82 -8.56 -11.11 -10.14
N PHE A 83 -8.34 -10.10 -9.29
CA PHE A 83 -9.10 -9.92 -8.05
C PHE A 83 -10.60 -9.73 -8.30
N LEU A 84 -10.98 -8.83 -9.19
CA LEU A 84 -12.36 -8.44 -9.43
C LEU A 84 -13.13 -9.35 -10.39
N LEU A 85 -12.46 -10.11 -11.25
CA LEU A 85 -13.14 -11.00 -12.20
C LEU A 85 -13.02 -12.47 -11.81
N VAL A 86 -11.86 -12.88 -11.30
CA VAL A 86 -11.56 -14.30 -11.00
C VAL A 86 -11.81 -14.62 -9.55
N PHE A 87 -11.20 -13.89 -8.61
CA PHE A 87 -11.23 -14.26 -7.18
C PHE A 87 -12.48 -13.77 -6.45
N ARG A 88 -13.05 -12.64 -6.86
CA ARG A 88 -14.28 -12.07 -6.31
C ARG A 88 -15.30 -11.81 -7.41
N ASP A 89 -16.56 -11.70 -7.03
CA ASP A 89 -17.65 -11.35 -7.93
C ASP A 89 -18.29 -10.02 -7.49
N PRO A 90 -17.80 -8.85 -7.94
CA PRO A 90 -18.33 -7.54 -7.57
C PRO A 90 -19.85 -7.41 -7.70
N TRP A 91 -20.44 -8.09 -8.68
CA TRP A 91 -21.88 -8.11 -8.88
C TRP A 91 -22.66 -8.73 -7.72
N ARG A 92 -22.09 -9.75 -7.07
CA ARG A 92 -22.71 -10.49 -5.97
C ARG A 92 -22.16 -10.09 -4.61
N ASP A 93 -20.86 -9.94 -4.51
CA ASP A 93 -20.10 -9.85 -3.26
C ASP A 93 -19.94 -8.41 -2.78
N PHE A 94 -20.00 -7.43 -3.68
CA PHE A 94 -19.65 -6.06 -3.33
C PHE A 94 -20.90 -5.25 -2.97
N ARG A 95 -20.84 -4.54 -1.84
CA ARG A 95 -21.86 -3.56 -1.44
C ARG A 95 -21.17 -2.26 -1.09
N TRP A 96 -21.64 -1.16 -1.67
CA TRP A 96 -21.18 0.17 -1.32
C TRP A 96 -21.92 0.66 -0.09
N ALA A 97 -21.20 1.10 0.94
CA ALA A 97 -21.72 1.55 2.22
C ALA A 97 -21.70 3.08 2.39
N GLY A 98 -21.66 3.85 1.28
CA GLY A 98 -21.39 5.30 1.31
C GLY A 98 -22.61 6.23 1.45
N GLY A 99 -23.84 5.72 1.51
CA GLY A 99 -25.02 6.57 1.62
C GLY A 99 -25.30 7.02 3.05
N VAL A 100 -24.72 8.15 3.48
CA VAL A 100 -25.20 8.86 4.67
C VAL A 100 -26.36 9.75 4.26
N ARG A 101 -27.57 9.20 4.23
CA ARG A 101 -28.77 10.05 4.24
C ARG A 101 -28.82 10.73 5.59
N ARG A 102 -28.58 12.04 5.63
CA ARG A 102 -28.83 12.87 6.82
C ARG A 102 -30.32 12.75 7.09
N GLY A 103 -30.69 11.91 8.06
CA GLY A 103 -32.09 11.73 8.45
C GLY A 103 -32.68 13.09 8.76
N GLY A 104 -33.67 13.49 7.97
CA GLY A 104 -34.59 14.53 8.38
C GLY A 104 -35.15 14.16 9.74
N ILE A 105 -35.23 15.15 10.63
CA ILE A 105 -35.87 15.01 11.94
C ILE A 105 -37.36 14.80 11.68
N ASP A 106 -37.76 13.57 11.35
CA ASP A 106 -39.16 13.16 11.44
C ASP A 106 -39.41 12.68 12.87
N ARG A 107 -39.91 13.64 13.63
CA ARG A 107 -40.35 13.54 15.02
C ARG A 107 -41.65 12.73 15.08
N ARG A 108 -41.56 11.41 15.02
CA ARG A 108 -42.64 10.52 15.49
C ARG A 108 -42.13 9.10 15.77
N SER A 109 -41.57 8.91 16.96
CA SER A 109 -41.41 7.58 17.54
C SER A 109 -42.62 7.31 18.44
N THR A 110 -43.53 6.47 17.97
CA THR A 110 -44.46 5.73 18.81
C THR A 110 -43.70 4.52 19.36
N GLU A 111 -43.79 4.33 20.67
CA GLU A 111 -43.22 3.21 21.41
C GLU A 111 -43.81 1.86 20.97
N SER A 112 -42.97 0.84 20.89
CA SER A 112 -43.36 -0.50 21.32
C SER A 112 -42.12 -1.34 21.63
N THR A 113 -41.99 -1.63 22.93
CA THR A 113 -41.14 -2.63 23.58
C THR A 113 -41.39 -4.02 23.03
N GLU A 114 -40.34 -4.79 22.75
CA GLU A 114 -40.36 -6.22 23.07
C GLU A 114 -38.94 -6.82 23.14
N VAL A 115 -38.75 -7.58 24.21
CA VAL A 115 -37.54 -8.26 24.67
C VAL A 115 -37.53 -9.68 24.09
N ARG A 116 -36.36 -10.17 23.65
CA ARG A 116 -36.07 -11.61 23.73
C ARG A 116 -34.57 -11.92 23.77
N GLN A 117 -34.19 -12.60 24.85
CA GLN A 117 -32.91 -13.25 25.12
C GLN A 117 -32.74 -14.51 24.25
N ALA A 118 -31.49 -14.82 23.88
CA ALA A 118 -31.00 -16.19 23.72
C ALA A 118 -29.46 -16.24 23.86
N GLN A 119 -29.03 -17.17 24.72
CA GLN A 119 -27.69 -17.63 25.10
C GLN A 119 -26.81 -18.07 23.91
N GLU A 120 -25.50 -17.77 23.90
CA GLU A 120 -24.38 -18.59 24.43
C GLU A 120 -24.05 -19.84 23.60
N GLU A 121 -22.97 -19.81 22.80
CA GLU A 121 -21.87 -20.80 22.83
C GLU A 121 -20.76 -20.55 21.78
N THR A 122 -19.57 -21.07 22.10
CA THR A 122 -18.33 -21.27 21.32
C THR A 122 -17.31 -20.12 21.18
N THR A 123 -16.47 -20.06 22.22
CA THR A 123 -15.08 -19.62 22.26
C THR A 123 -14.18 -20.35 21.26
N THR A 124 -13.24 -19.60 20.66
CA THR A 124 -11.79 -19.86 20.46
C THR A 124 -11.34 -19.39 19.07
N GLY A 125 -10.78 -18.18 18.98
CA GLY A 125 -10.21 -17.65 17.73
C GLY A 125 -10.25 -16.12 17.57
N LYS A 126 -10.08 -15.34 18.66
CA LYS A 126 -9.97 -13.88 18.59
C LYS A 126 -8.68 -13.42 19.25
N GLN A 127 -7.58 -13.46 18.51
CA GLN A 127 -6.35 -12.79 18.92
C GLN A 127 -5.56 -12.26 17.71
N THR A 128 -6.13 -11.28 17.01
CA THR A 128 -5.37 -10.28 16.23
C THR A 128 -6.11 -8.98 15.92
N ALA A 129 -7.28 -8.71 16.53
CA ALA A 129 -7.90 -7.40 16.49
C ALA A 129 -8.25 -6.96 17.92
N LEU A 130 -7.64 -5.87 18.38
CA LEU A 130 -8.09 -5.19 19.60
C LEU A 130 -9.34 -4.35 19.27
N PRO A 131 -10.31 -4.26 20.18
CA PRO A 131 -11.42 -3.32 20.08
C PRO A 131 -10.91 -1.90 20.41
N SER A 132 -11.32 -0.90 19.63
CA SER A 132 -11.25 0.49 20.06
C SER A 132 -12.33 0.74 21.09
N GLU A 133 -11.95 0.87 22.36
CA GLU A 133 -12.78 1.48 23.40
C GLU A 133 -12.66 3.00 23.31
N VAL A 134 -13.57 3.61 22.55
CA VAL A 134 -14.07 4.95 22.83
C VAL A 134 -15.57 4.90 22.62
N ALA A 135 -16.32 4.65 23.70
CA ALA A 135 -17.77 4.76 23.70
C ALA A 135 -18.16 6.25 23.65
N THR A 136 -18.18 6.79 22.43
CA THR A 136 -18.91 8.04 22.13
C THR A 136 -20.30 7.66 21.65
N SER A 137 -21.31 8.40 22.12
CA SER A 137 -22.72 8.16 21.83
C SER A 137 -22.97 7.96 20.34
N ARG A 138 -23.23 6.71 19.96
CA ARG A 138 -23.38 6.29 18.58
C ARG A 138 -24.72 6.78 18.06
N SER A 139 -24.74 7.98 17.49
CA SER A 139 -25.80 8.40 16.57
C SER A 139 -26.00 7.25 15.56
N LYS A 140 -27.21 6.66 15.54
CA LYS A 140 -27.57 5.60 14.61
C LYS A 140 -27.66 6.20 13.21
N PHE A 141 -26.52 6.35 12.54
CA PHE A 141 -26.49 6.54 11.10
C PHE A 141 -26.96 5.24 10.45
N THR A 142 -28.12 5.28 9.80
CA THR A 142 -28.60 4.20 8.94
C THR A 142 -27.78 4.25 7.65
N THR A 143 -26.71 3.47 7.59
CA THR A 143 -25.93 3.31 6.37
C THR A 143 -26.76 2.54 5.35
N THR A 144 -27.08 3.16 4.21
CA THR A 144 -27.72 2.44 3.09
C THR A 144 -26.65 1.70 2.31
N GLU A 145 -26.78 0.38 2.23
CA GLU A 145 -25.94 -0.45 1.38
C GLU A 145 -26.50 -0.48 -0.05
N GLN A 146 -25.66 -0.16 -1.03
CA GLN A 146 -25.99 -0.21 -2.44
C GLN A 146 -25.31 -1.42 -3.09
N ALA A 147 -26.13 -2.35 -3.58
CA ALA A 147 -25.68 -3.46 -4.42
C ALA A 147 -25.33 -2.99 -5.84
N TYR A 148 -24.79 -3.91 -6.66
CA TYR A 148 -24.49 -3.64 -8.05
C TYR A 148 -25.74 -3.09 -8.78
N PRO A 149 -25.68 -1.88 -9.36
CA PRO A 149 -26.88 -1.24 -9.92
C PRO A 149 -27.37 -1.94 -11.20
N THR A 150 -28.66 -1.79 -11.52
CA THR A 150 -29.25 -2.39 -12.72
C THR A 150 -29.13 -1.51 -13.97
N SER A 151 -29.28 -0.19 -13.83
CA SER A 151 -29.22 0.74 -14.97
C SER A 151 -27.77 1.10 -15.34
N PHE A 152 -27.48 1.33 -16.62
CA PHE A 152 -26.13 1.67 -17.07
C PHE A 152 -25.58 2.95 -16.40
N TRP A 153 -26.41 4.00 -16.34
CA TRP A 153 -26.01 5.30 -15.78
C TRP A 153 -25.71 5.29 -14.29
N THR A 154 -26.29 4.37 -13.53
CA THR A 154 -25.96 4.20 -12.10
C THR A 154 -24.78 3.25 -11.90
N ARG A 155 -24.57 2.30 -12.82
CA ARG A 155 -23.41 1.40 -12.80
C ARG A 155 -22.11 2.11 -13.11
N LEU A 156 -22.11 3.07 -14.04
CA LEU A 156 -20.90 3.81 -14.41
C LEU A 156 -20.19 4.46 -13.21
N PRO A 157 -20.85 5.31 -12.40
CA PRO A 157 -20.22 5.87 -11.20
C PRO A 157 -19.87 4.79 -10.18
N TRP A 158 -20.70 3.75 -9.99
CA TRP A 158 -20.40 2.66 -9.07
C TRP A 158 -19.11 1.91 -9.43
N VAL A 159 -18.92 1.58 -10.71
CA VAL A 159 -17.72 0.90 -11.22
C VAL A 159 -16.51 1.83 -11.15
N ASN A 160 -16.66 3.10 -11.50
CA ASN A 160 -15.58 4.08 -11.39
C ASN A 160 -15.12 4.25 -9.94
N THR A 161 -16.07 4.41 -8.99
CA THR A 161 -15.78 4.48 -7.56
C THR A 161 -15.07 3.22 -7.08
N LEU A 162 -15.46 2.03 -7.55
CA LEU A 162 -14.78 0.77 -7.21
C LEU A 162 -13.32 0.76 -7.68
N LEU A 163 -13.07 1.14 -8.94
CA LEU A 163 -11.73 1.10 -9.54
C LEU A 163 -10.77 2.12 -8.93
N VAL A 164 -11.26 3.28 -8.48
CA VAL A 164 -10.42 4.28 -7.78
C VAL A 164 -10.32 4.03 -6.27
N SER A 165 -11.17 3.16 -5.70
CA SER A 165 -11.15 2.78 -4.29
C SER A 165 -10.13 1.68 -4.01
N ILE A 166 -8.84 1.95 -4.23
CA ILE A 166 -7.77 0.95 -4.14
C ILE A 166 -7.72 0.25 -2.76
N ARG A 167 -8.07 0.98 -1.69
CA ARG A 167 -8.14 0.44 -0.31
C ARG A 167 -9.47 -0.24 0.04
N LEU A 168 -10.45 -0.18 -0.86
CA LEU A 168 -11.82 -0.67 -0.68
C LEU A 168 -12.52 -0.07 0.56
N ASN A 169 -12.19 1.18 0.90
CA ASN A 169 -12.92 1.94 1.92
C ASN A 169 -14.39 2.09 1.49
N ASN A 170 -15.32 1.93 2.42
CA ASN A 170 -16.76 1.89 2.23
C ASN A 170 -17.27 0.75 1.33
N TRP A 171 -16.43 -0.20 0.93
CA TRP A 171 -16.85 -1.39 0.20
C TRP A 171 -16.95 -2.58 1.15
N LYS A 172 -18.09 -3.26 1.20
CA LYS A 172 -18.16 -4.62 1.75
C LYS A 172 -17.84 -5.61 0.64
N ILE A 173 -17.03 -6.62 0.94
CA ILE A 173 -16.46 -7.56 -0.05
C ILE A 173 -16.62 -9.03 0.39
N THR A 174 -17.64 -9.32 1.19
CA THR A 174 -17.90 -10.62 1.82
C THR A 174 -16.71 -11.16 2.62
N SER A 175 -15.96 -10.26 3.25
CA SER A 175 -14.84 -10.58 4.12
C SER A 175 -15.14 -10.08 5.52
N ARG A 176 -15.49 -10.97 6.45
CA ARG A 176 -15.94 -10.59 7.80
C ARG A 176 -15.00 -9.61 8.50
N THR A 177 -13.69 -9.83 8.38
CA THR A 177 -12.68 -8.97 9.02
C THR A 177 -12.63 -7.58 8.39
N HIS A 178 -12.79 -7.49 7.07
CA HIS A 178 -12.85 -6.20 6.37
C HIS A 178 -14.18 -5.50 6.60
N ASP A 179 -15.29 -6.18 6.31
CA ASP A 179 -16.64 -5.61 6.27
C ASP A 179 -17.10 -5.12 7.64
N SER A 180 -16.56 -5.71 8.73
CA SER A 180 -16.80 -5.22 10.09
C SER A 180 -16.23 -3.83 10.38
N ALA A 181 -15.27 -3.38 9.56
CA ALA A 181 -14.65 -2.06 9.64
C ALA A 181 -15.25 -1.07 8.62
N GLN A 182 -16.35 -1.43 7.94
CA GLN A 182 -16.96 -0.62 6.88
C GLN A 182 -18.36 -0.10 7.27
N PRO A 183 -18.68 1.18 7.01
CA PRO A 183 -17.74 2.25 6.60
C PRO A 183 -16.73 2.55 7.73
N PRO A 184 -15.50 3.00 7.41
CA PRO A 184 -14.54 3.33 8.43
C PRO A 184 -15.04 4.53 9.24
N SER A 185 -14.72 4.56 10.53
CA SER A 185 -14.92 5.76 11.33
C SER A 185 -14.19 6.94 10.67
N PRO A 186 -14.82 8.12 10.55
CA PRO A 186 -14.16 9.29 9.97
C PRO A 186 -12.81 9.54 10.65
N ALA A 187 -11.72 9.44 9.88
CA ALA A 187 -10.38 9.67 10.43
C ALA A 187 -10.16 11.13 10.83
N PHE A 188 -10.95 12.04 10.26
CA PHE A 188 -10.86 13.48 10.49
C PHE A 188 -12.22 14.06 10.82
N ARG A 189 -12.28 14.89 11.86
CA ARG A 189 -13.52 15.54 12.32
C ARG A 189 -14.11 16.51 11.29
N ASN A 190 -13.25 17.20 10.54
CA ASN A 190 -13.63 18.17 9.54
C ASN A 190 -12.53 18.34 8.47
N ARG A 191 -12.87 19.05 7.39
CA ARG A 191 -11.95 19.29 6.26
C ARG A 191 -10.69 20.03 6.68
N LYS A 192 -10.79 21.00 7.60
CA LYS A 192 -9.64 21.77 8.11
C LYS A 192 -8.63 20.84 8.78
N THR A 193 -9.08 19.96 9.67
CA THR A 193 -8.21 18.99 10.35
C THR A 193 -7.51 18.07 9.35
N PHE A 194 -8.22 17.61 8.32
CA PHE A 194 -7.63 16.84 7.23
C PHE A 194 -6.54 17.62 6.49
N VAL A 195 -6.83 18.84 6.04
CA VAL A 195 -5.87 19.68 5.31
C VAL A 195 -4.62 19.95 6.15
N VAL A 196 -4.78 20.33 7.42
CA VAL A 196 -3.64 20.55 8.33
C VAL A 196 -2.82 19.28 8.51
N TYR A 197 -3.47 18.13 8.74
CA TYR A 197 -2.78 16.85 8.87
C TYR A 197 -2.00 16.48 7.60
N THR A 198 -2.62 16.65 6.44
CA THR A 198 -2.03 16.35 5.13
C THR A 198 -0.84 17.26 4.84
N LEU A 199 -0.96 18.57 5.08
CA LEU A 199 0.16 19.52 4.94
C LEU A 199 1.29 19.22 5.91
N PHE A 200 0.98 18.86 7.16
CA PHE A 200 2.00 18.43 8.12
C PHE A 200 2.72 17.16 7.68
N CYS A 201 1.97 16.16 7.20
CA CYS A 201 2.56 14.91 6.70
C CYS A 201 3.40 15.14 5.43
N PHE A 202 2.93 16.02 4.53
CA PHE A 202 3.67 16.46 3.36
C PHE A 202 4.97 17.14 3.77
N ALA A 203 4.92 18.18 4.61
CA ALA A 203 6.08 18.93 5.08
C ALA A 203 7.11 18.01 5.78
N ARG A 204 6.66 17.11 6.67
CA ARG A 204 7.52 16.14 7.32
C ARG A 204 8.22 15.23 6.31
N GLY A 205 7.48 14.68 5.35
CA GLY A 205 8.06 13.86 4.29
C GLY A 205 9.03 14.65 3.41
N TYR A 206 8.70 15.89 3.05
CA TYR A 206 9.56 16.77 2.26
C TYR A 206 10.89 17.03 2.96
N LEU A 207 10.84 17.44 4.24
CA LEU A 207 12.05 17.65 5.05
C LEU A 207 12.85 16.36 5.23
N THR A 208 12.18 15.22 5.36
CA THR A 208 12.86 13.92 5.45
C THR A 208 13.60 13.62 4.15
N LEU A 209 12.99 13.83 2.98
CA LEU A 209 13.64 13.67 1.68
C LEU A 209 14.85 14.59 1.52
N ASP A 210 14.73 15.84 1.95
CA ASP A 210 15.79 16.84 1.86
C ASP A 210 16.99 16.46 2.77
N LEU A 211 16.72 16.10 4.02
CA LEU A 211 17.75 15.70 4.99
C LEU A 211 18.41 14.37 4.64
N THR A 212 17.64 13.36 4.21
CA THR A 212 18.25 12.09 3.80
C THR A 212 19.06 12.27 2.54
N ARG A 213 18.63 13.13 1.60
CA ARG A 213 19.42 13.44 0.41
C ARG A 213 20.73 14.16 0.76
N ALA A 214 20.71 15.07 1.72
CA ALA A 214 21.91 15.74 2.21
C ALA A 214 22.94 14.74 2.78
N TYR A 215 22.48 13.80 3.60
CA TYR A 215 23.33 12.71 4.08
C TYR A 215 23.87 11.87 2.92
N ILE A 216 23.01 11.49 1.97
CA ILE A 216 23.38 10.69 0.79
C ILE A 216 24.45 11.38 -0.05
N SER A 217 24.44 12.71 -0.21
CA SER A 217 25.52 13.44 -0.91
C SER A 217 26.88 13.35 -0.22
N SER A 218 26.89 13.13 1.09
CA SER A 218 28.13 13.05 1.86
C SER A 218 28.71 11.63 1.94
N ASP A 219 27.88 10.61 1.70
CA ASP A 219 28.28 9.20 1.83
C ASP A 219 28.49 8.57 0.45
N SER A 220 29.76 8.38 0.07
CA SER A 220 30.14 7.86 -1.25
C SER A 220 29.53 6.49 -1.57
N TYR A 221 29.17 5.70 -0.54
CA TYR A 221 28.44 4.45 -0.73
C TYR A 221 27.18 4.62 -1.58
N PHE A 222 26.50 5.77 -1.62
CA PHE A 222 25.28 5.88 -2.42
C PHE A 222 25.54 6.12 -3.91
N THR A 223 26.78 6.41 -4.30
CA THR A 223 27.12 6.78 -5.69
C THR A 223 28.18 5.88 -6.30
N ASP A 224 29.09 5.33 -5.50
CA ASP A 224 30.18 4.46 -5.94
C ASP A 224 29.80 2.99 -5.71
N THR A 225 29.47 2.26 -6.78
CA THR A 225 28.97 0.88 -6.74
C THR A 225 29.96 -0.14 -6.23
N ASP A 226 31.24 0.21 -6.14
CA ASP A 226 32.30 -0.71 -5.70
C ASP A 226 32.43 -0.74 -4.17
N LEU A 227 31.84 0.24 -3.47
CA LEU A 227 31.87 0.32 -2.02
C LEU A 227 30.84 -0.61 -1.36
N PRO A 228 31.25 -1.52 -0.46
CA PRO A 228 30.32 -2.33 0.31
C PRO A 228 29.49 -1.49 1.29
N VAL A 229 28.29 -1.96 1.62
CA VAL A 229 27.38 -1.31 2.59
C VAL A 229 27.98 -1.16 4.00
N THR A 230 29.04 -1.92 4.29
CA THR A 230 29.78 -1.89 5.56
C THR A 230 30.98 -0.94 5.54
N SER A 231 31.30 -0.29 4.41
CA SER A 231 32.37 0.71 4.34
C SER A 231 32.19 1.79 5.41
N PRO A 232 33.28 2.36 5.94
CA PRO A 232 33.21 3.41 6.96
C PRO A 232 32.24 4.54 6.59
N LEU A 233 31.61 5.13 7.61
CA LEU A 233 30.74 6.30 7.45
C LEU A 233 31.59 7.54 7.13
N PRO A 234 31.05 8.51 6.36
CA PRO A 234 31.79 9.71 5.94
C PRO A 234 32.15 10.65 7.11
N PHE A 235 31.42 10.55 8.22
CA PHE A 235 31.67 11.32 9.43
C PHE A 235 32.25 10.40 10.50
N GLY A 236 33.57 10.49 10.74
CA GLY A 236 34.25 9.68 11.76
C GLY A 236 33.73 9.88 13.20
N GLY A 237 32.86 10.88 13.43
CA GLY A 237 32.31 11.24 14.74
C GLY A 237 31.09 10.43 15.23
N ILE A 238 30.49 9.57 14.41
CA ILE A 238 29.43 8.65 14.88
C ILE A 238 30.06 7.30 15.24
N SER A 239 31.03 7.32 16.16
CA SER A 239 31.71 6.11 16.63
C SER A 239 30.69 5.19 17.33
N GLY A 240 30.47 3.99 16.78
CA GLY A 240 29.67 2.93 17.42
C GLY A 240 28.39 2.50 16.69
N LEU A 241 27.91 3.24 15.68
CA LEU A 241 26.80 2.77 14.84
C LEU A 241 27.33 2.01 13.61
N PRO A 242 26.86 0.75 13.36
CA PRO A 242 27.23 0.05 12.14
C PRO A 242 26.80 0.82 10.89
N ALA A 243 27.69 1.00 9.91
CA ALA A 243 27.39 1.76 8.69
C ALA A 243 26.14 1.21 7.96
N ARG A 244 26.01 -0.12 7.93
CA ARG A 244 24.85 -0.82 7.37
C ARG A 244 23.53 -0.40 8.03
N PHE A 245 23.52 -0.22 9.35
CA PHE A 245 22.33 0.21 10.08
C PHE A 245 21.92 1.62 9.64
N LEU A 246 22.84 2.59 9.70
CA LEU A 246 22.53 3.97 9.35
C LEU A 246 22.06 4.09 7.89
N ARG A 247 22.79 3.50 6.94
CA ARG A 247 22.42 3.49 5.51
C ARG A 247 21.04 2.86 5.28
N SER A 248 20.73 1.77 5.97
CA SER A 248 19.41 1.12 5.89
C SER A 248 18.29 2.03 6.42
N MET A 249 18.53 2.74 7.53
CA MET A 249 17.54 3.66 8.08
C MET A 249 17.31 4.87 7.18
N VAL A 250 18.38 5.41 6.56
CA VAL A 250 18.29 6.50 5.58
C VAL A 250 17.46 6.09 4.36
N VAL A 251 17.74 4.91 3.78
CA VAL A 251 16.97 4.39 2.64
C VAL A 251 15.51 4.15 3.02
N GLY A 252 15.25 3.55 4.18
CA GLY A 252 13.90 3.34 4.68
C GLY A 252 13.13 4.64 4.91
N ALA A 253 13.78 5.65 5.50
CA ALA A 253 13.21 6.97 5.71
C ALA A 253 12.90 7.68 4.38
N GLN A 254 13.78 7.55 3.39
CA GLN A 254 13.56 8.11 2.06
C GLN A 254 12.41 7.43 1.32
N ALA A 255 12.32 6.09 1.36
CA ALA A 255 11.19 5.35 0.78
C ALA A 255 9.85 5.75 1.45
N TRP A 256 9.83 5.83 2.78
CA TRP A 256 8.66 6.28 3.54
C TRP A 256 8.24 7.71 3.14
N ALA A 257 9.21 8.61 3.01
CA ALA A 257 8.96 10.00 2.70
C ALA A 257 8.49 10.19 1.24
N LEU A 258 9.11 9.49 0.29
CA LEU A 258 8.72 9.51 -1.12
C LEU A 258 7.27 9.08 -1.31
N ILE A 259 6.90 7.94 -0.72
CA ILE A 259 5.52 7.44 -0.74
C ILE A 259 4.55 8.42 -0.07
N SER A 260 4.99 9.08 1.01
CA SER A 260 4.19 10.13 1.64
C SER A 260 3.92 11.29 0.68
N GLN A 261 4.91 11.73 -0.10
CA GLN A 261 4.73 12.80 -1.10
C GLN A 261 3.77 12.38 -2.22
N MET A 262 3.85 11.12 -2.68
CA MET A 262 2.99 10.58 -3.73
C MET A 262 1.50 10.56 -3.33
N PHE A 263 1.19 10.49 -2.04
CA PHE A 263 -0.18 10.26 -1.59
C PHE A 263 -0.82 11.44 -0.87
N TYR A 264 -0.07 12.18 -0.03
CA TYR A 264 -0.66 13.24 0.79
C TYR A 264 -0.96 14.51 -0.01
N LEU A 265 -0.05 15.01 -0.84
CA LEU A 265 -0.35 16.24 -1.58
C LEU A 265 -1.48 16.04 -2.62
N PRO A 266 -1.46 14.97 -3.44
CA PRO A 266 -2.49 14.77 -4.45
C PRO A 266 -3.90 14.56 -3.88
N CYS A 267 -4.05 14.07 -2.65
CA CYS A 267 -5.38 13.87 -2.06
C CYS A 267 -6.08 15.18 -1.65
N LEU A 268 -5.36 16.31 -1.60
CA LEU A 268 -5.97 17.63 -1.40
C LEU A 268 -6.83 18.06 -2.59
N LEU A 269 -6.48 17.66 -3.81
CA LEU A 269 -7.23 18.03 -5.02
C LEU A 269 -8.68 17.52 -4.98
N PRO A 270 -8.97 16.21 -4.87
CA PRO A 270 -10.35 15.74 -4.81
C PRO A 270 -11.10 16.30 -3.59
N VAL A 271 -10.45 16.44 -2.44
CA VAL A 271 -11.10 17.05 -1.27
C VAL A 271 -11.46 18.52 -1.51
N GLY A 272 -10.61 19.27 -2.22
CA GLY A 272 -10.87 20.64 -2.64
C GLY A 272 -12.02 20.74 -3.63
N LEU A 273 -12.00 19.92 -4.69
CA LEU A 273 -13.09 19.85 -5.68
C LEU A 273 -14.43 19.50 -5.01
N HIS A 274 -14.41 18.58 -4.04
CA HIS A 274 -15.58 18.23 -3.25
C HIS A 274 -16.05 19.42 -2.39
N ALA A 275 -15.12 20.17 -1.79
CA ALA A 275 -15.45 21.36 -1.02
C ALA A 275 -16.11 22.47 -1.87
N LEU A 276 -15.75 22.55 -3.16
CA LEU A 276 -16.37 23.43 -4.15
C LEU A 276 -17.70 22.90 -4.70
N GLY A 277 -18.12 21.69 -4.32
CA GLY A 277 -19.35 21.06 -4.81
C GLY A 277 -19.25 20.47 -6.21
N TRP A 278 -18.04 20.32 -6.77
CA TRP A 278 -17.83 19.80 -8.13
C TRP A 278 -17.82 18.27 -8.19
N ILE A 279 -17.54 17.59 -7.07
CA ILE A 279 -17.59 16.14 -6.97
C ILE A 279 -18.33 15.69 -5.70
N SER A 280 -18.84 14.46 -5.72
CA SER A 280 -19.71 13.88 -4.69
C SER A 280 -19.04 13.73 -3.32
N ASP A 281 -19.87 13.51 -2.29
CA ASP A 281 -19.46 13.24 -0.90
C ASP A 281 -18.51 12.04 -0.76
N GLU A 282 -18.45 11.15 -1.76
CA GLU A 282 -17.52 10.01 -1.80
C GLU A 282 -16.06 10.45 -1.71
N TRP A 283 -15.77 11.67 -2.16
CA TRP A 283 -14.45 12.27 -2.15
C TRP A 283 -14.18 13.13 -0.91
N ALA A 284 -15.11 13.18 0.04
CA ALA A 284 -14.96 13.96 1.27
C ALA A 284 -13.90 13.37 2.22
N PRO A 285 -13.28 14.20 3.08
CA PRO A 285 -12.16 13.78 3.96
C PRO A 285 -12.40 12.57 4.86
N HIS A 286 -13.65 12.25 5.18
CA HIS A 286 -13.96 11.09 6.01
C HIS A 286 -13.62 9.75 5.32
N ASN A 287 -13.53 9.73 3.99
CA ASN A 287 -13.17 8.56 3.18
C ASN A 287 -11.67 8.43 2.91
N TRP A 288 -10.87 9.36 3.42
CA TRP A 288 -9.42 9.42 3.25
C TRP A 288 -8.70 9.11 4.56
N PRO A 289 -8.73 7.86 5.05
CA PRO A 289 -7.93 7.51 6.23
C PRO A 289 -6.44 7.74 5.93
N PRO A 290 -5.63 8.01 6.97
CA PRO A 290 -4.19 8.11 6.86
C PRO A 290 -3.61 6.98 6.01
N TYR A 291 -2.62 7.31 5.17
CA TYR A 291 -1.93 6.29 4.39
C TYR A 291 -1.10 5.40 5.32
N PHE A 292 -0.43 6.01 6.30
CA PHE A 292 0.33 5.29 7.31
C PHE A 292 -0.47 5.14 8.61
N GLY A 293 -0.42 3.96 9.21
CA GLY A 293 -1.02 3.68 10.52
C GLY A 293 -0.25 4.31 11.68
N SER A 294 -0.70 4.02 12.91
CA SER A 294 0.03 4.42 14.12
C SER A 294 1.37 3.68 14.21
N PRO A 295 2.51 4.36 14.48
CA PRO A 295 3.79 3.71 14.71
C PRO A 295 3.78 2.71 15.87
N GLU A 296 2.87 2.86 16.84
CA GLU A 296 2.74 1.94 17.98
C GLU A 296 2.53 0.48 17.52
N VAL A 297 1.85 0.26 16.40
CA VAL A 297 1.58 -1.08 15.89
C VAL A 297 2.85 -1.83 15.48
N ILE A 298 3.93 -1.11 15.14
CA ILE A 298 5.24 -1.70 14.84
C ILE A 298 5.83 -2.32 16.11
N PHE A 299 5.77 -1.62 17.24
CA PHE A 299 6.25 -2.14 18.51
C PHE A 299 5.32 -3.24 19.04
N LEU A 300 4.01 -3.13 18.83
CA LEU A 300 3.07 -4.17 19.28
C LEU A 300 3.14 -5.44 18.45
N HIS A 301 3.39 -5.36 17.14
CA HIS A 301 3.24 -6.48 16.21
C HIS A 301 4.45 -6.69 15.28
N GLY A 302 5.59 -6.07 15.58
CA GLY A 302 6.85 -6.21 14.83
C GLY A 302 6.69 -5.97 13.32
N ILE A 303 7.31 -6.82 12.52
CA ILE A 303 7.30 -6.75 11.04
C ILE A 303 5.88 -6.90 10.51
N ARG A 304 5.05 -7.71 11.19
CA ARG A 304 3.64 -7.88 10.81
C ARG A 304 2.83 -6.61 11.06
N GLY A 305 3.15 -5.89 12.13
CA GLY A 305 2.61 -4.56 12.39
C GLY A 305 3.04 -3.56 11.33
N PHE A 306 4.34 -3.57 11.00
CA PHE A 306 4.89 -2.69 9.96
C PHE A 306 4.13 -2.85 8.64
N TRP A 307 4.08 -4.04 8.06
CA TRP A 307 3.46 -4.23 6.75
C TRP A 307 1.93 -4.35 6.79
N GLY A 308 1.37 -4.92 7.86
CA GLY A 308 -0.04 -5.25 7.95
C GLY A 308 -0.92 -4.16 8.55
N LEU A 309 -0.34 -3.15 9.21
CA LEU A 309 -1.10 -2.10 9.91
C LEU A 309 -0.51 -0.70 9.72
N TYR A 310 0.81 -0.56 9.55
CA TYR A 310 1.48 0.74 9.45
C TYR A 310 1.71 1.21 8.00
N TRP A 311 2.32 0.40 7.13
CA TRP A 311 2.72 0.78 5.77
C TRP A 311 1.51 1.00 4.85
N HIS A 312 1.61 1.82 3.80
CA HIS A 312 0.53 2.53 3.06
C HIS A 312 -0.80 1.81 2.67
N GLN A 313 -0.93 0.49 2.85
CA GLN A 313 -2.12 -0.37 2.65
C GLN A 313 -2.82 -0.28 1.28
N THR A 314 -2.35 0.52 0.33
CA THR A 314 -3.02 0.75 -0.95
C THR A 314 -3.18 -0.53 -1.75
N MET A 315 -2.13 -1.35 -1.87
CA MET A 315 -2.14 -2.57 -2.68
C MET A 315 -2.59 -3.84 -1.92
N ARG A 316 -3.07 -3.71 -0.68
CA ARG A 316 -3.28 -4.87 0.21
C ARG A 316 -4.17 -5.94 -0.42
N TRP A 317 -5.28 -5.52 -1.04
CA TRP A 317 -6.29 -6.45 -1.55
C TRP A 317 -5.89 -7.11 -2.86
N SER A 318 -5.30 -6.36 -3.79
CA SER A 318 -4.84 -6.89 -5.09
C SER A 318 -3.74 -7.95 -4.91
N VAL A 319 -2.83 -7.76 -3.94
CA VAL A 319 -1.74 -8.72 -3.69
C VAL A 319 -2.12 -9.86 -2.74
N ALA A 320 -2.93 -9.62 -1.70
CA ALA A 320 -3.28 -10.68 -0.74
C ALA A 320 -4.48 -11.54 -1.18
N GLY A 321 -5.37 -10.99 -2.02
CA GLY A 321 -6.56 -11.68 -2.54
C GLY A 321 -6.29 -13.05 -3.14
N PRO A 322 -5.31 -13.20 -4.04
CA PRO A 322 -4.91 -14.51 -4.59
C PRO A 322 -4.47 -15.50 -3.51
N GLY A 323 -3.75 -15.03 -2.48
CA GLY A 323 -3.33 -15.85 -1.35
C GLY A 323 -4.50 -16.38 -0.51
N TYR A 324 -5.53 -15.56 -0.31
CA TYR A 324 -6.77 -16.01 0.33
C TYR A 324 -7.48 -17.07 -0.51
N ALA A 325 -7.61 -16.85 -1.81
CA ALA A 325 -8.26 -17.79 -2.72
C ALA A 325 -7.56 -19.15 -2.75
N ILE A 326 -6.22 -19.18 -2.82
CA ILE A 326 -5.43 -20.41 -2.76
C ILE A 326 -5.63 -21.12 -1.41
N ALA A 327 -5.57 -20.39 -0.31
CA ALA A 327 -5.73 -20.98 1.02
C ALA A 327 -7.15 -21.53 1.26
N ASP A 328 -8.18 -20.91 0.68
CA ASP A 328 -9.56 -21.39 0.71
C ASP A 328 -9.75 -22.63 -0.16
N ALA A 329 -9.18 -22.63 -1.37
CA ALA A 329 -9.27 -23.75 -2.32
C ALA A 329 -8.69 -25.05 -1.74
N VAL A 330 -7.63 -24.96 -0.93
CA VAL A 330 -7.01 -26.12 -0.28
C VAL A 330 -7.53 -26.36 1.15
N GLY A 331 -8.59 -25.67 1.56
CA GLY A 331 -9.29 -25.93 2.82
C GLY A 331 -8.52 -25.56 4.10
N LEU A 332 -7.61 -24.58 4.05
CA LEU A 332 -6.81 -24.23 5.23
C LEU A 332 -7.64 -23.51 6.30
N LYS A 333 -7.53 -24.00 7.53
CA LYS A 333 -8.23 -23.45 8.71
C LYS A 333 -7.94 -21.96 8.91
N ALA A 334 -8.99 -21.19 9.14
CA ALA A 334 -8.91 -19.79 9.52
C ALA A 334 -8.04 -19.61 10.77
N GLY A 335 -7.09 -18.67 10.73
CA GLY A 335 -6.14 -18.42 11.82
C GLY A 335 -4.99 -19.43 11.95
N GLY A 336 -4.94 -20.46 11.09
CA GLY A 336 -3.84 -21.42 11.04
C GLY A 336 -2.52 -20.79 10.55
N LEU A 337 -1.38 -21.33 11.01
CA LEU A 337 -0.05 -20.85 10.60
C LEU A 337 0.19 -21.06 9.10
N PHE A 338 -0.18 -22.23 8.56
CA PHE A 338 -0.05 -22.52 7.14
C PHE A 338 -0.87 -21.56 6.27
N ARG A 339 -2.12 -21.29 6.66
CA ARG A 339 -2.96 -20.30 5.99
C ARG A 339 -2.30 -18.93 5.97
N TYR A 340 -1.82 -18.48 7.12
CA TYR A 340 -1.12 -17.22 7.25
C TYR A 340 0.12 -17.18 6.34
N GLY A 341 0.94 -18.23 6.37
CA GLY A 341 2.14 -18.37 5.54
C GLY A 341 1.85 -18.25 4.04
N ILE A 342 0.88 -19.00 3.52
CA ILE A 342 0.49 -18.92 2.09
C ILE A 342 0.05 -17.51 1.73
N ILE A 343 -0.84 -16.90 2.53
CA ILE A 343 -1.33 -15.54 2.25
C ILE A 343 -0.17 -14.55 2.21
N THR A 344 0.74 -14.60 3.19
CA THR A 344 1.89 -13.68 3.22
C THR A 344 2.87 -13.94 2.09
N CYS A 345 3.21 -15.21 1.78
CA CYS A 345 4.14 -15.54 0.72
C CYS A 345 3.61 -15.08 -0.64
N VAL A 346 2.32 -15.34 -0.94
CA VAL A 346 1.70 -14.89 -2.19
C VAL A 346 1.63 -13.36 -2.24
N ALA A 347 1.21 -12.71 -1.16
CA ALA A 347 1.12 -11.25 -1.11
C ALA A 347 2.46 -10.57 -1.38
N PHE A 348 3.55 -11.04 -0.76
CA PHE A 348 4.87 -10.46 -0.95
C PHE A 348 5.52 -10.88 -2.26
N LEU A 349 5.24 -12.09 -2.77
CA LEU A 349 5.66 -12.51 -4.11
C LEU A 349 5.15 -11.53 -5.18
N LEU A 350 3.83 -11.27 -5.14
CA LEU A 350 3.17 -10.34 -6.05
C LEU A 350 3.61 -8.89 -5.81
N SER A 351 3.76 -8.47 -4.55
CA SER A 351 4.32 -7.14 -4.22
C SER A 351 5.71 -6.95 -4.80
N GLY A 352 6.61 -7.93 -4.67
CA GLY A 352 7.95 -7.87 -5.25
C GLY A 352 7.89 -7.74 -6.77
N THR A 353 7.00 -8.50 -7.42
CA THR A 353 6.78 -8.44 -8.87
C THR A 353 6.30 -7.05 -9.32
N VAL A 354 5.37 -6.43 -8.60
CA VAL A 354 4.92 -5.05 -8.89
C VAL A 354 6.12 -4.08 -8.83
N HIS A 355 6.98 -4.19 -7.81
CA HIS A 355 8.09 -3.26 -7.62
C HIS A 355 9.28 -3.51 -8.53
N MET A 356 9.43 -4.71 -9.13
CA MET A 356 10.35 -4.91 -10.27
C MET A 356 10.04 -3.92 -11.40
N GLY A 357 8.79 -3.48 -11.49
CA GLY A 357 8.32 -2.46 -12.43
C GLY A 357 8.82 -1.05 -12.18
N LEU A 358 9.69 -0.85 -11.18
CA LEU A 358 10.44 0.39 -10.99
C LEU A 358 11.76 0.40 -11.78
N VAL A 359 12.15 -0.73 -12.40
CA VAL A 359 13.45 -0.87 -13.07
C VAL A 359 13.26 -0.76 -14.59
N PRO A 360 13.73 0.34 -15.22
CA PRO A 360 13.74 0.47 -16.67
C PRO A 360 14.64 -0.59 -17.32
N PRO A 361 14.40 -0.93 -18.60
CA PRO A 361 15.15 -1.99 -19.27
C PRO A 361 16.64 -1.67 -19.44
N GLN A 362 17.00 -0.38 -19.55
CA GLN A 362 18.38 0.08 -19.72
C GLN A 362 18.69 1.24 -18.74
N PRO A 363 18.81 0.97 -17.42
CA PRO A 363 19.04 2.03 -16.45
C PRO A 363 20.37 2.75 -16.68
N LEU A 364 20.38 4.09 -16.60
CA LEU A 364 21.53 4.94 -16.97
C LEU A 364 22.82 4.69 -16.18
N HIS A 365 22.68 4.26 -14.92
CA HIS A 365 23.78 4.19 -13.96
C HIS A 365 24.12 2.76 -13.54
N ALA A 366 23.52 1.78 -14.21
CA ALA A 366 23.65 0.39 -13.84
C ALA A 366 25.01 -0.17 -14.27
N THR A 367 25.70 -0.83 -13.33
CA THR A 367 26.91 -1.63 -13.56
C THR A 367 26.59 -3.13 -13.65
N MET A 368 25.33 -3.50 -13.46
CA MET A 368 24.80 -4.86 -13.59
C MET A 368 23.56 -4.89 -14.50
N ASP A 369 23.14 -6.07 -14.93
CA ASP A 369 21.97 -6.20 -15.80
C ASP A 369 20.67 -5.80 -15.10
N ALA A 370 19.70 -5.30 -15.88
CA ALA A 370 18.42 -4.82 -15.35
C ALA A 370 17.63 -5.91 -14.62
N ASN A 371 17.76 -7.19 -15.02
CA ASN A 371 17.06 -8.27 -14.34
C ASN A 371 17.64 -8.54 -12.96
N THR A 372 18.96 -8.47 -12.78
CA THR A 372 19.59 -8.53 -11.45
C THR A 372 19.08 -7.40 -10.55
N ILE A 373 18.97 -6.16 -11.06
CA ILE A 373 18.40 -5.03 -10.30
C ILE A 373 16.94 -5.32 -9.91
N ARG A 374 16.13 -5.85 -10.84
CA ARG A 374 14.75 -6.27 -10.55
C ARG A 374 14.70 -7.33 -9.44
N MET A 375 15.61 -8.31 -9.48
CA MET A 375 15.69 -9.35 -8.46
C MET A 375 16.13 -8.82 -7.10
N LEU A 376 16.97 -7.77 -7.04
CA LEU A 376 17.27 -7.08 -5.78
C LEU A 376 16.03 -6.41 -5.19
N VAL A 377 15.26 -5.67 -6.01
CA VAL A 377 14.01 -5.05 -5.57
C VAL A 377 13.01 -6.12 -5.12
N ALA A 378 12.79 -7.15 -5.92
CA ALA A 378 11.88 -8.24 -5.60
C ALA A 378 12.32 -8.98 -4.33
N GLY A 379 13.61 -9.28 -4.20
CA GLY A 379 14.22 -9.96 -3.07
C GLY A 379 13.95 -9.23 -1.74
N PHE A 380 13.98 -7.90 -1.73
CA PHE A 380 13.59 -7.13 -0.55
C PHE A 380 12.17 -7.50 -0.08
N PHE A 381 11.19 -7.52 -0.99
CA PHE A 381 9.81 -7.89 -0.65
C PHE A 381 9.65 -9.37 -0.33
N TRP A 382 10.29 -10.26 -1.08
CA TRP A 382 10.16 -11.71 -0.94
C TRP A 382 10.76 -12.24 0.37
N MET A 383 11.69 -11.52 0.97
CA MET A 383 12.22 -11.87 2.30
C MET A 383 11.21 -11.58 3.42
N GLN A 384 10.28 -10.63 3.27
CA GLN A 384 9.43 -10.16 4.37
C GLN A 384 8.57 -11.26 5.04
N PRO A 385 7.95 -12.22 4.32
CA PRO A 385 7.25 -13.34 4.92
C PRO A 385 8.09 -14.17 5.88
N LEU A 386 9.39 -14.36 5.59
CA LEU A 386 10.30 -15.11 6.45
C LEU A 386 10.41 -14.41 7.82
N GLY A 387 10.64 -13.11 7.82
CA GLY A 387 10.70 -12.29 9.04
C GLY A 387 9.40 -12.34 9.85
N MET A 388 8.27 -12.26 9.16
CA MET A 388 6.95 -12.37 9.78
C MET A 388 6.68 -13.75 10.39
N LEU A 389 7.07 -14.83 9.71
CA LEU A 389 6.85 -16.21 10.18
C LEU A 389 7.74 -16.53 11.38
N MET A 390 9.01 -16.13 11.35
CA MET A 390 9.92 -16.26 12.50
C MET A 390 9.35 -15.54 13.73
N GLU A 391 8.83 -14.33 13.54
CA GLU A 391 8.20 -13.58 14.62
C GLU A 391 6.97 -14.29 15.20
N VAL A 392 6.12 -14.87 14.35
CA VAL A 392 4.94 -15.65 14.81
C VAL A 392 5.37 -16.87 15.61
N LEU A 393 6.37 -17.61 15.13
CA LEU A 393 6.89 -18.80 15.79
C LEU A 393 7.50 -18.45 17.15
N PHE A 394 8.36 -17.42 17.18
CA PHE A 394 8.98 -16.94 18.41
C PHE A 394 7.94 -16.46 19.43
N ALA A 395 6.96 -15.67 19.00
CA ALA A 395 5.89 -15.21 19.87
C ALA A 395 5.04 -16.37 20.43
N ARG A 396 4.79 -17.42 19.63
CA ARG A 396 4.09 -18.63 20.11
C ARG A 396 4.92 -19.38 21.15
N SER A 397 6.22 -19.51 20.94
CA SER A 397 7.12 -20.15 21.91
C SER A 397 7.15 -19.39 23.24
N ILE A 398 7.24 -18.06 23.23
CA ILE A 398 7.18 -17.24 24.45
C ILE A 398 5.81 -17.37 25.14
N VAL A 399 4.72 -17.31 24.38
CA VAL A 399 3.37 -17.44 24.96
C VAL A 399 3.17 -18.81 25.60
N ALA A 400 3.72 -19.87 24.99
CA ALA A 400 3.66 -21.22 25.54
C ALA A 400 4.43 -21.35 26.87
N THR A 401 5.54 -20.62 27.05
CA THR A 401 6.37 -20.69 28.25
C THR A 401 5.93 -19.72 29.36
N VAL A 402 5.67 -18.46 29.02
CA VAL A 402 5.39 -17.39 30.00
C VAL A 402 3.89 -17.27 30.29
N GLY A 403 3.04 -17.78 29.42
CA GLY A 403 1.60 -17.62 29.48
C GLY A 403 1.14 -16.31 28.83
N LEU A 404 -0.02 -16.40 28.17
CA LEU A 404 -0.56 -15.33 27.32
C LEU A 404 -0.90 -14.04 28.06
N GLN A 405 -1.43 -14.15 29.28
CA GLN A 405 -1.84 -13.00 30.07
C GLN A 405 -0.62 -12.18 30.50
N ARG A 406 0.41 -12.85 31.04
CA ARG A 406 1.67 -12.21 31.45
C ARG A 406 2.39 -11.57 30.27
N TRP A 407 2.37 -12.22 29.10
CA TRP A 407 2.96 -11.65 27.88
C TRP A 407 2.25 -10.40 27.35
N ARG A 408 0.96 -10.21 27.70
CA ARG A 408 0.13 -9.11 27.18
C ARG A 408 -0.03 -7.94 28.13
N SER A 409 0.37 -8.07 29.40
CA SER A 409 0.20 -7.03 30.42
C SER A 409 1.52 -6.67 31.10
N GLY A 410 1.50 -5.51 31.79
CA GLY A 410 2.62 -5.04 32.62
C GLY A 410 3.98 -5.12 31.93
N LEU A 411 4.94 -5.75 32.60
CA LEU A 411 6.31 -5.92 32.11
C LEU A 411 6.39 -6.75 30.82
N GLY A 412 5.52 -7.75 30.63
CA GLY A 412 5.54 -8.57 29.42
C GLY A 412 5.15 -7.79 28.17
N ARG A 413 4.20 -6.85 28.28
CA ARG A 413 3.88 -5.94 27.17
C ARG A 413 5.08 -5.06 26.79
N TRP A 414 5.76 -4.48 27.77
CA TRP A 414 6.95 -3.66 27.54
C TRP A 414 8.08 -4.46 26.88
N LEU A 415 8.37 -5.66 27.40
CA LEU A 415 9.38 -6.54 26.83
C LEU A 415 9.03 -6.93 25.39
N ARG A 416 7.76 -7.24 25.11
CA ARG A 416 7.27 -7.49 23.75
C ARG A 416 7.52 -6.29 22.83
N MET A 417 7.18 -5.08 23.29
CA MET A 417 7.36 -3.86 22.50
C MET A 417 8.83 -3.62 22.16
N LEU A 418 9.72 -3.80 23.15
CA LEU A 418 11.17 -3.70 22.96
C LEU A 418 11.68 -4.76 21.98
N LEU A 419 11.34 -6.04 22.19
CA LEU A 419 11.80 -7.14 21.36
C LEU A 419 11.33 -7.00 19.91
N ASN A 420 10.07 -6.61 19.69
CA ASN A 420 9.56 -6.32 18.36
C ASN A 420 10.26 -5.12 17.72
N GLY A 421 10.54 -4.06 18.48
CA GLY A 421 11.28 -2.90 17.98
C GLY A 421 12.69 -3.28 17.51
N ILE A 422 13.42 -4.03 18.35
CA ILE A 422 14.75 -4.56 18.00
C ILE A 422 14.66 -5.48 16.78
N TRP A 423 13.68 -6.38 16.75
CA TRP A 423 13.46 -7.31 15.65
C TRP A 423 13.24 -6.58 14.32
N VAL A 424 12.36 -5.58 14.29
CA VAL A 424 12.09 -4.77 13.10
C VAL A 424 13.35 -4.04 12.62
N VAL A 425 14.08 -3.41 13.54
CA VAL A 425 15.32 -2.69 13.21
C VAL A 425 16.37 -3.63 12.63
N MET A 426 16.60 -4.77 13.27
CA MET A 426 17.57 -5.78 12.82
C MET A 426 17.16 -6.35 11.45
N TRP A 427 15.87 -6.66 11.27
CA TRP A 427 15.35 -7.22 10.03
C TRP A 427 15.52 -6.27 8.85
N PHE A 428 15.16 -4.99 9.01
CA PHE A 428 15.34 -4.00 7.96
C PHE A 428 16.81 -3.63 7.74
N THR A 429 17.66 -3.65 8.77
CA THR A 429 19.12 -3.51 8.59
C THR A 429 19.69 -4.63 7.72
N THR A 430 19.10 -5.82 7.78
CA THR A 430 19.52 -6.98 7.01
C THR A 430 19.02 -6.92 5.56
N THR A 431 17.74 -6.60 5.37
CA THR A 431 17.04 -6.71 4.08
C THR A 431 17.06 -5.42 3.24
N MET A 432 17.05 -4.23 3.87
CA MET A 432 17.04 -2.94 3.16
C MET A 432 18.25 -2.71 2.24
N PRO A 433 19.46 -3.25 2.51
CA PRO A 433 20.57 -3.16 1.56
C PRO A 433 20.25 -3.65 0.15
N LEU A 434 19.31 -4.60 -0.01
CA LEU A 434 18.86 -5.03 -1.34
C LEU A 434 18.22 -3.87 -2.13
N LEU A 435 17.36 -3.10 -1.47
CA LEU A 435 16.72 -1.92 -2.07
C LEU A 435 17.70 -0.75 -2.21
N ALA A 436 18.62 -0.60 -1.26
CA ALA A 436 19.68 0.41 -1.31
C ALA A 436 20.58 0.22 -2.55
N GLU A 437 21.00 -1.03 -2.79
CA GLU A 437 21.82 -1.39 -3.94
C GLU A 437 21.05 -1.21 -5.25
N ALA A 438 19.80 -1.67 -5.32
CA ALA A 438 18.96 -1.39 -6.49
C ALA A 438 18.85 0.13 -6.78
N GLY A 439 18.62 0.95 -5.74
CA GLY A 439 18.57 2.41 -5.90
C GLY A 439 19.90 3.03 -6.36
N ARG A 440 21.05 2.45 -5.98
CA ARG A 440 22.39 2.87 -6.43
C ARG A 440 22.55 2.63 -7.93
N GLN A 441 22.20 1.42 -8.36
CA GLN A 441 22.26 0.99 -9.76
C GLN A 441 21.30 1.79 -10.65
N LEU A 442 20.14 2.18 -10.12
CA LEU A 442 19.19 3.06 -10.80
C LEU A 442 19.60 4.54 -10.77
N GLY A 443 20.60 4.91 -9.96
CA GLY A 443 21.03 6.29 -9.77
C GLY A 443 20.02 7.18 -9.05
N TYR A 444 19.04 6.61 -8.34
CA TYR A 444 18.04 7.37 -7.57
C TYR A 444 18.65 8.30 -6.53
N TRP A 445 19.87 7.99 -6.08
CA TRP A 445 20.61 8.77 -5.10
C TRP A 445 21.38 9.96 -5.70
N ARG A 446 21.48 10.04 -7.03
CA ARG A 446 22.24 11.09 -7.73
C ARG A 446 21.44 12.39 -7.85
N VAL A 447 20.12 12.29 -7.96
CA VAL A 447 19.23 13.45 -8.10
C VAL A 447 18.74 13.96 -6.74
N TRP A 448 18.46 15.26 -6.65
CA TRP A 448 17.76 15.80 -5.48
C TRP A 448 16.26 15.50 -5.63
N PRO A 449 15.59 14.83 -4.68
CA PRO A 449 14.20 14.41 -4.84
C PRO A 449 13.20 15.56 -4.72
N VAL A 450 13.64 16.73 -4.27
CA VAL A 450 12.82 17.92 -4.07
C VAL A 450 13.37 19.12 -4.86
N PRO A 451 12.52 20.01 -5.39
CA PRO A 451 12.98 21.15 -6.21
C PRO A 451 13.70 22.23 -5.40
N VAL A 452 13.30 22.43 -4.13
CA VAL A 452 13.86 23.43 -3.23
C VAL A 452 14.44 22.75 -1.99
N SER A 453 15.74 22.92 -1.74
CA SER A 453 16.41 22.33 -0.57
C SER A 453 16.55 23.34 0.55
N VAL A 454 15.96 23.04 1.71
CA VAL A 454 16.15 23.82 2.93
C VAL A 454 17.57 23.60 3.46
N TRP A 455 18.08 22.37 3.35
CA TRP A 455 19.44 22.03 3.76
C TRP A 455 20.51 22.84 3.00
N MET A 456 20.44 22.86 1.66
CA MET A 456 21.39 23.63 0.83
C MET A 456 21.33 25.12 1.19
N GLY A 457 20.12 25.68 1.28
CA GLY A 457 19.92 27.08 1.66
C GLY A 457 20.49 27.42 3.04
N MET A 458 20.32 26.55 4.04
CA MET A 458 20.90 26.73 5.37
C MET A 458 22.43 26.65 5.40
N ARG A 459 23.06 25.98 4.42
CA ARG A 459 24.52 25.97 4.26
C ARG A 459 25.07 27.17 3.49
N GLY A 460 24.21 28.09 3.06
CA GLY A 460 24.60 29.21 2.19
C GLY A 460 24.83 28.80 0.73
N GLU A 461 24.36 27.62 0.33
CA GLU A 461 24.33 27.17 -1.06
C GLU A 461 23.03 27.67 -1.74
N ASP A 462 22.81 27.31 -3.01
CA ASP A 462 21.56 27.64 -3.72
C ASP A 462 20.36 26.87 -3.15
N TRP A 463 19.24 27.55 -2.93
CA TRP A 463 17.98 26.92 -2.51
C TRP A 463 17.37 26.05 -3.61
N ILE A 464 17.65 26.36 -4.88
CA ILE A 464 17.11 25.63 -6.03
C ILE A 464 18.00 24.43 -6.33
N ALA A 465 17.47 23.23 -6.07
CA ALA A 465 18.19 21.98 -6.26
C ALA A 465 18.04 21.41 -7.68
N TRP A 466 16.96 21.75 -8.39
CA TRP A 466 16.71 21.30 -9.75
C TRP A 466 17.21 22.32 -10.76
N GLY A 467 18.22 21.95 -11.56
CA GLY A 467 18.84 22.85 -12.53
C GLY A 467 17.88 23.43 -13.58
N VAL A 468 16.76 22.74 -13.87
CA VAL A 468 15.73 23.22 -14.81
C VAL A 468 14.90 24.39 -14.26
N LEU A 469 14.97 24.66 -12.95
CA LEU A 469 14.27 25.77 -12.30
C LEU A 469 15.20 26.98 -12.07
N ARG A 470 16.47 26.86 -12.45
CA ARG A 470 17.41 27.98 -12.54
C ARG A 470 17.34 28.56 -13.93
#